data_AF-A0A7W0YL07-F1
#
_entry.id   AF-A0A7W0YL07-F1
#
_cell.length_a   1.000
_cell.length_b   1.000
_cell.length_c   1.000
_cell.angle_alpha   90.00
_cell.angle_beta   90.00
_cell.angle_gamma   90.00
#
_symmetry.space_group_name_H-M   'P 1'
#
loop_
_entity.id
_entity.type
_entity.pdbx_description
1 polymer ?
#
loop_
_entity_poly.entity_id
_entity_poly.type
_entity_poly.pdbx_seq_one_letter_code
_entity_poly.pdbx_strand_id
1 'polypeptide(L)'
;MAGPDERRIAEGVLTAEPAGGSLVVLHTPPGEANHVAVALDRLAWPDVVGTIAGDDTIFLAVKDEPAQRRVLRQVRRLASG
;
A
#
# COMPACT_ATOMS: atom_id res chain seq x y z
N MET A 1 3.48 18.28 6.96
CA MET A 1 3.71 17.11 7.84
C MET A 1 2.83 15.98 7.33
N ALA A 2 3.33 14.75 7.27
CA ALA A 2 2.53 13.61 6.82
C ALA A 2 1.32 13.40 7.73
N GLY A 3 0.16 13.13 7.11
CA GLY A 3 -1.09 12.85 7.83
C GLY A 3 -1.00 11.55 8.65
N PRO A 4 -1.96 11.30 9.55
CA PRO A 4 -1.94 10.10 10.39
C PRO A 4 -2.01 8.79 9.57
N ASP A 5 -2.73 8.77 8.44
CA ASP A 5 -2.81 7.58 7.59
C ASP A 5 -1.53 7.38 6.76
N GLU A 6 -0.91 8.46 6.29
CA GLU A 6 0.40 8.38 5.62
C GLU A 6 1.51 7.84 6.55
N ARG A 7 1.46 8.22 7.83
CA ARG A 7 2.39 7.72 8.84
C ARG A 7 2.23 6.23 9.11
N ARG A 8 0.99 5.74 9.20
CA ARG A 8 0.72 4.29 9.34
C ARG A 8 1.30 3.48 8.19
N ILE A 9 1.20 4.00 6.97
CA ILE A 9 1.80 3.34 5.80
C ILE A 9 3.33 3.38 5.88
N ALA A 10 3.91 4.53 6.24
CA ALA A 10 5.36 4.70 6.36
C ALA A 10 5.97 3.75 7.39
N GLU A 11 5.33 3.60 8.55
CA GLU A 11 5.82 2.77 9.66
C GLU A 11 5.48 1.28 9.48
N GLY A 12 4.38 0.96 8.79
CA GLY A 12 3.84 -0.39 8.70
C GLY A 12 4.20 -1.18 7.44
N VAL A 13 4.71 -0.55 6.38
CA VAL A 13 5.10 -1.24 5.14
C VAL A 13 6.60 -1.56 5.16
N LEU A 14 6.93 -2.84 5.10
CA LEU A 14 8.32 -3.33 5.02
C LEU A 14 8.81 -3.41 3.57
N THR A 15 7.99 -3.95 2.67
CA THR A 15 8.32 -4.05 1.24
C THR A 15 7.08 -3.80 0.37
N ALA A 16 7.32 -3.39 -0.87
CA ALA A 16 6.29 -3.12 -1.86
C ALA A 16 6.77 -3.58 -3.24
N GLU A 17 6.12 -4.63 -3.76
CA GLU A 17 6.50 -5.30 -5.00
C GLU A 17 5.36 -5.34 -6.01
N PRO A 18 5.65 -5.19 -7.32
CA PRO A 18 4.67 -5.43 -8.36
C PRO A 18 4.36 -6.94 -8.51
N ALA A 19 3.12 -7.27 -8.86
CA ALA A 19 2.73 -8.61 -9.32
C ALA A 19 1.85 -8.48 -10.58
N GLY A 20 2.40 -8.78 -11.75
CA GLY A 20 1.71 -8.55 -13.02
C GLY A 20 1.44 -7.06 -13.28
N GLY A 21 0.32 -6.72 -13.92
CA GLY A 21 -0.03 -5.33 -14.27
C GLY A 21 -1.04 -4.65 -13.33
N SER A 22 -1.74 -5.39 -12.47
CA SER A 22 -2.89 -4.87 -11.70
C SER A 22 -2.81 -5.12 -10.20
N LEU A 23 -1.67 -5.59 -9.70
CA LEU A 23 -1.46 -5.82 -8.26
C LEU A 23 -0.17 -5.18 -7.78
N VAL A 24 -0.24 -4.58 -6.60
CA VAL A 24 0.92 -4.30 -5.75
C VAL A 24 0.77 -5.16 -4.49
N VAL A 25 1.82 -5.89 -4.14
CA VAL A 25 1.87 -6.68 -2.91
C VAL A 25 2.70 -5.92 -1.89
N LEU A 26 2.11 -5.65 -0.74
CA LEU A 26 2.79 -5.03 0.40
C LEU A 26 2.99 -6.07 1.48
N HIS A 27 4.18 -6.09 2.08
CA HIS A 27 4.43 -6.86 3.30
C HIS A 27 4.52 -5.92 4.49
N THR A 28 3.98 -6.34 5.62
CA THR A 28 3.97 -5.64 6.90
C THR A 28 4.60 -6.52 7.97
N PRO A 29 4.85 -6.02 9.19
CA PRO A 29 5.06 -6.90 10.33
C PRO A 29 3.86 -7.83 10.57
N PRO A 30 4.04 -8.95 11.29
CA PRO A 30 2.95 -9.86 11.66
C PRO A 30 1.80 -9.13 12.36
N GLY A 31 0.56 -9.40 11.95
CA GLY A 31 -0.66 -8.81 12.50
C GLY A 31 -0.97 -7.37 12.08
N GLU A 32 -0.11 -6.70 11.31
CA GLU A 32 -0.25 -5.27 11.00
C GLU A 32 -0.97 -5.00 9.66
N ALA A 33 -1.19 -6.02 8.81
CA ALA A 33 -1.69 -5.80 7.45
C ALA A 33 -3.04 -5.07 7.42
N ASN A 34 -3.96 -5.40 8.33
CA ASN A 34 -5.26 -4.74 8.43
C ASN A 34 -5.14 -3.27 8.84
N HIS A 35 -4.22 -2.94 9.75
CA HIS A 35 -4.03 -1.56 10.21
C HIS A 35 -3.53 -0.64 9.09
N VAL A 36 -2.58 -1.15 8.29
CA VAL A 36 -2.05 -0.46 7.11
C VAL A 36 -3.11 -0.38 6.00
N ALA A 37 -3.88 -1.43 5.76
CA ALA A 37 -4.93 -1.45 4.73
C ALA A 37 -6.02 -0.40 4.99
N VAL A 38 -6.46 -0.23 6.24
CA VAL A 38 -7.42 0.84 6.61
C VAL A 38 -6.88 2.23 6.30
N ALA A 39 -5.58 2.46 6.47
CA ALA A 39 -4.95 3.72 6.11
C ALA A 39 -4.94 3.94 4.59
N LEU A 40 -4.61 2.88 3.82
CA LEU A 40 -4.64 2.91 2.35
C LEU A 40 -6.04 3.23 1.81
N ASP A 41 -7.08 2.58 2.37
CA ASP A 41 -8.47 2.80 1.97
C ASP A 41 -8.92 4.24 2.24
N ARG A 42 -8.56 4.80 3.40
CA ARG A 42 -8.91 6.18 3.78
C ARG A 42 -8.25 7.23 2.91
N LEU A 43 -7.04 6.98 2.45
CA LEU A 43 -6.34 7.89 1.54
C LEU A 43 -6.96 7.91 0.13
N ALA A 44 -7.77 6.90 -0.22
CA ALA A 44 -8.59 6.86 -1.43
C ALA A 44 -7.82 7.24 -2.71
N TRP A 45 -6.59 6.71 -2.88
CA TRP A 45 -5.77 7.04 -4.04
C TRP A 45 -6.49 6.64 -5.33
N PRO A 46 -6.59 7.55 -6.33
CA PRO A 46 -7.39 7.31 -7.53
C PRO A 46 -6.88 6.16 -8.39
N ASP A 47 -5.66 5.70 -8.18
CA ASP A 47 -5.02 4.59 -8.90
C ASP A 47 -5.33 3.21 -8.29
N VAL A 48 -5.82 3.18 -7.04
CA VAL A 48 -6.18 1.97 -6.30
C VAL A 48 -7.66 1.66 -6.54
N VAL A 49 -7.94 0.40 -6.86
CA VAL A 49 -9.29 -0.15 -7.01
C VAL A 49 -9.80 -0.70 -5.68
N GLY A 50 -8.92 -1.33 -4.88
CA GLY A 50 -9.26 -1.83 -3.56
C GLY A 50 -8.10 -2.56 -2.87
N THR A 51 -8.32 -2.95 -1.62
CA THR A 51 -7.37 -3.67 -0.77
C THR A 51 -7.96 -5.01 -0.31
N ILE A 52 -7.10 -6.01 -0.12
CA ILE A 52 -7.38 -7.21 0.69
C ILE A 52 -6.20 -7.40 1.63
N ALA A 53 -6.46 -7.40 2.94
CA ALA A 53 -5.46 -7.63 3.97
C ALA A 53 -5.54 -9.06 4.51
N GLY A 54 -4.39 -9.72 4.59
CA GLY A 54 -4.19 -10.93 5.38
C GLY A 54 -3.70 -10.57 6.79
N ASP A 55 -2.68 -11.29 7.27
CA ASP A 55 -2.02 -11.02 8.55
C ASP A 55 -0.81 -10.08 8.39
N ASP A 56 0.11 -10.43 7.49
CA ASP A 56 1.37 -9.72 7.23
C ASP A 56 1.51 -9.26 5.76
N THR A 57 0.46 -9.47 4.96
CA THR A 57 0.49 -9.27 3.51
C THR A 57 -0.79 -8.57 3.05
N ILE A 58 -0.65 -7.55 2.20
CA ILE A 58 -1.76 -6.81 1.59
C ILE A 58 -1.68 -6.93 0.09
N PHE A 59 -2.79 -7.29 -0.54
CA PHE A 59 -2.99 -7.19 -1.97
C PHE A 59 -3.70 -5.87 -2.28
N LEU A 60 -3.00 -5.00 -3.00
CA LEU A 60 -3.52 -3.72 -3.45
C LEU A 60 -3.83 -3.82 -4.94
N ALA A 61 -5.12 -3.92 -5.27
CA ALA A 61 -5.57 -3.94 -6.65
C ALA A 61 -5.49 -2.54 -7.23
N VAL A 62 -4.87 -2.41 -8.40
CA VAL A 62 -4.69 -1.14 -9.12
C VAL A 62 -5.24 -1.26 -10.53
N LYS A 63 -5.58 -0.11 -11.13
CA LYS A 63 -6.30 -0.05 -12.42
C LYS A 63 -5.55 -0.74 -13.55
N ASP A 64 -4.25 -0.47 -13.65
CA ASP A 64 -3.38 -0.90 -14.75
C ASP A 64 -1.90 -0.75 -14.37
N GLU A 65 -1.02 -1.14 -15.28
CA GLU A 65 0.44 -1.13 -15.07
C GLU A 65 1.00 0.30 -14.86
N PRO A 66 0.54 1.34 -15.58
CA PRO A 66 0.87 2.73 -15.22
C PRO A 66 0.46 3.13 -13.80
N ALA A 67 -0.75 2.77 -13.36
CA ALA A 67 -1.25 3.02 -12.01
C ALA A 67 -0.41 2.28 -10.97
N GLN A 68 -0.08 1.02 -11.21
CA GLN A 68 0.82 0.22 -10.38
C GLN A 68 2.16 0.94 -10.14
N ARG A 69 2.79 1.45 -11.21
CA ARG A 69 4.06 2.19 -11.10
C ARG A 69 3.92 3.48 -10.27
N ARG A 70 2.80 4.20 -10.40
CA ARG A 70 2.53 5.41 -9.59
C ARG A 70 2.36 5.07 -8.11
N VAL A 71 1.55 4.05 -7.82
CA VAL A 71 1.30 3.55 -6.46
C VAL A 71 2.58 3.04 -5.81
N LEU A 72 3.37 2.22 -6.49
CA LEU A 72 4.66 1.74 -5.99
C LEU A 72 5.61 2.89 -5.63
N ARG A 73 5.72 3.90 -6.49
CA ARG A 73 6.54 5.09 -6.18
C ARG A 73 6.03 5.83 -4.96
N GLN A 74 4.72 5.96 -4.81
CA GLN A 74 4.11 6.65 -3.68
C GLN A 74 4.32 5.89 -2.37
N VAL A 75 4.09 4.57 -2.34
CA VAL A 75 4.35 3.73 -1.17
C VAL A 75 5.82 3.78 -0.79
N ARG A 76 6.74 3.60 -1.75
CA ARG A 76 8.18 3.67 -1.49
C ARG A 76 8.59 5.04 -0.94
N ARG A 77 8.03 6.14 -1.45
CA ARG A 77 8.27 7.48 -0.92
C ARG A 77 7.85 7.62 0.54
N LEU A 78 6.74 7.00 0.95
CA LEU A 78 6.26 7.03 2.33
C LEU A 78 7.15 6.16 3.25
N ALA A 79 7.50 4.94 2.82
CA ALA A 79 8.32 4.01 3.60
C ALA A 79 9.81 4.38 3.68
N SER A 80 10.28 5.34 2.88
CA SER A 80 11.67 5.84 2.91
C SER A 80 11.85 7.11 3.75
N GLY A 81 10.80 7.53 4.46
CA GLY A 81 10.76 8.75 5.28
C GLY A 81 10.96 8.50 6.77
#